data_AF-A0A932BCL8-F1
#
_entry.id   AF-A0A932BCL8-F1
#
_cell.length_a   1.000
_cell.length_b   1.000
_cell.length_c   1.000
_cell.angle_alpha   90.00
_cell.angle_beta   90.00
_cell.angle_gamma   90.00
#
_symmetry.space_group_name_H-M   'P 1'
#
loop_
_entity.id
_entity.type
_entity.pdbx_description
1 polymer ?
#
loop_
_entity_poly.entity_id
_entity_poly.type
_entity_poly.pdbx_seq_one_letter_code
_entity_poly.pdbx_strand_id
1 'polypeptide(L)'
;MKFATLFFFVTALVAVGPAWSDTAYQATSADSWLAQRQAQEQQDDTRYRVCDAQRTDNPATRSLDFTASGRRCLIAALGQAVSVQGTLVLLRNASVALRKNPTDQALRKAALGAVDRARVKLAADLPGLRERFKEDAAALDQAEFSIHLPQLHEQQQQWRLKAYMAASRAAGQD
;
A
#
# COMPACT_ATOMS: atom_id res chain seq x y z
N MET A 1 7.53 -34.95 -82.56
CA MET A 1 8.00 -35.02 -81.16
C MET A 1 8.96 -33.86 -80.90
N LYS A 2 8.57 -32.88 -80.09
CA LYS A 2 9.33 -32.33 -78.93
C LYS A 2 8.70 -31.01 -78.49
N PHE A 3 8.36 -31.00 -77.21
CA PHE A 3 7.54 -30.03 -76.51
C PHE A 3 8.30 -28.76 -76.17
N ALA A 4 7.54 -27.65 -76.17
CA ALA A 4 7.86 -26.40 -75.50
C ALA A 4 8.00 -26.60 -73.99
N THR A 5 8.89 -25.86 -73.33
CA THR A 5 8.60 -25.37 -71.96
C THR A 5 9.43 -24.15 -71.62
N LEU A 6 8.72 -23.08 -71.28
CA LEU A 6 9.18 -21.81 -70.74
C LEU A 6 9.74 -21.99 -69.32
N PHE A 7 10.69 -21.13 -68.98
CA PHE A 7 11.21 -20.88 -67.64
C PHE A 7 10.10 -20.50 -66.64
N PHE A 8 10.13 -21.09 -65.44
CA PHE A 8 9.61 -20.48 -64.22
C PHE A 8 10.60 -20.73 -63.07
N PHE A 9 11.34 -19.68 -62.70
CA PHE A 9 12.05 -19.63 -61.42
C PHE A 9 11.02 -19.35 -60.33
N VAL A 10 10.83 -20.30 -59.41
CA VAL A 10 10.12 -20.06 -58.15
C VAL A 10 11.15 -19.71 -57.09
N THR A 11 11.37 -18.42 -56.87
CA THR A 11 12.04 -17.90 -55.68
C THR A 11 11.09 -18.07 -54.50
N ALA A 12 11.36 -19.07 -53.66
CA ALA A 12 10.70 -19.23 -52.37
C ALA A 12 11.12 -18.09 -51.43
N LEU A 13 10.32 -17.03 -51.38
CA LEU A 13 10.33 -16.06 -50.30
C LEU A 13 9.81 -16.77 -49.04
N VAL A 14 10.72 -17.25 -48.20
CA VAL A 14 10.41 -17.62 -46.82
C VAL A 14 10.07 -16.30 -46.11
N ALA A 15 8.79 -16.02 -45.98
CA ALA A 15 8.29 -15.00 -45.09
C ALA A 15 8.61 -15.43 -43.65
N VAL A 16 9.79 -15.02 -43.16
CA VAL A 16 10.07 -14.97 -41.74
C VAL A 16 9.22 -13.83 -41.19
N GLY A 17 7.96 -14.14 -40.87
CA GLY A 17 7.10 -13.22 -40.16
C GLY A 17 7.75 -12.88 -38.82
N PRO A 18 7.85 -11.59 -38.44
CA PRO A 18 8.38 -11.22 -37.15
C PRO A 18 7.46 -11.79 -36.05
N ALA A 19 7.99 -12.72 -35.24
CA ALA A 19 7.43 -13.11 -33.96
C ALA A 19 7.58 -11.96 -32.93
N TRP A 20 6.93 -10.83 -33.20
CA TRP A 20 6.98 -9.61 -32.39
C TRP A 20 5.54 -9.19 -32.06
N SER A 21 4.79 -10.06 -31.38
CA SER A 21 3.41 -9.73 -30.99
C SER A 21 3.17 -9.79 -29.49
N ASP A 22 3.94 -10.60 -28.75
CA ASP A 22 3.60 -10.87 -27.34
C ASP A 22 4.43 -10.07 -26.33
N THR A 23 5.62 -9.57 -26.70
CA THR A 23 6.49 -8.82 -25.78
C THR A 23 6.14 -7.33 -25.66
N ALA A 24 5.55 -6.72 -26.69
CA ALA A 24 5.21 -5.29 -26.67
C ALA A 24 3.86 -4.99 -25.99
N TYR A 25 2.90 -5.91 -26.07
CA TYR A 25 1.56 -5.70 -25.49
C TYR A 25 1.56 -5.80 -23.97
N GLN A 26 2.48 -6.57 -23.37
CA GLN A 26 2.59 -6.71 -21.92
C GLN A 26 3.39 -5.59 -21.24
N ALA A 27 4.49 -5.13 -21.84
CA ALA A 27 5.37 -4.12 -21.24
C ALA A 27 4.64 -2.78 -20.98
N THR A 28 3.85 -2.32 -21.95
CA THR A 28 3.08 -1.07 -21.83
C THR A 28 1.99 -1.11 -20.76
N SER A 29 1.38 -2.27 -20.53
CA SER A 29 0.35 -2.45 -19.49
C SER A 29 0.94 -2.48 -18.08
N ALA A 30 2.12 -3.06 -17.90
CA ALA A 30 2.80 -3.11 -16.61
C ALA A 30 3.37 -1.73 -16.20
N ASP A 31 3.97 -1.01 -17.15
CA ASP A 31 4.53 0.33 -16.90
C ASP A 31 3.44 1.36 -16.62
N SER A 32 2.32 1.31 -17.36
CA SER A 32 1.17 2.19 -17.11
C SER A 32 0.48 1.89 -15.78
N TRP A 33 0.36 0.61 -15.38
CA TRP A 33 -0.14 0.24 -14.07
C TRP A 33 0.76 0.75 -12.94
N LEU A 34 2.09 0.58 -13.06
CA LEU A 34 3.04 1.04 -12.06
C LEU A 34 3.01 2.57 -11.90
N ALA A 35 2.97 3.30 -13.02
CA ALA A 35 2.85 4.76 -13.02
C ALA A 35 1.55 5.22 -12.36
N GLN A 36 0.42 4.57 -12.67
CA GLN A 36 -0.86 4.86 -12.04
C GLN A 36 -0.81 4.65 -10.52
N ARG A 37 -0.21 3.53 -10.07
CA ARG A 37 -0.05 3.24 -8.65
C ARG A 37 0.79 4.31 -7.95
N GLN A 38 1.93 4.69 -8.52
CA GLN A 38 2.80 5.72 -7.96
C GLN A 38 2.08 7.07 -7.85
N ALA A 39 1.29 7.45 -8.86
CA ALA A 39 0.49 8.67 -8.82
C ALA A 39 -0.56 8.64 -7.70
N GLN A 40 -1.23 7.49 -7.49
CA GLN A 40 -2.17 7.29 -6.40
C GLN A 40 -1.49 7.39 -5.02
N GLU A 41 -0.29 6.81 -4.89
CA GLU A 41 0.51 6.88 -3.66
C GLU A 41 0.95 8.32 -3.35
N GLN A 42 1.41 9.08 -4.35
CA GLN A 42 1.76 10.50 -4.20
C GLN A 42 0.54 11.36 -3.82
N GLN A 43 -0.63 11.05 -4.38
CA GLN A 43 -1.87 11.74 -4.07
C GLN A 43 -2.25 11.54 -2.59
N ASP A 44 -2.18 10.31 -2.10
CA ASP A 44 -2.50 9.99 -0.71
C ASP A 44 -1.46 10.55 0.26
N ASP A 45 -0.17 10.52 -0.10
CA ASP A 45 0.90 11.15 0.68
C ASP A 45 0.69 12.66 0.81
N THR A 46 0.30 13.34 -0.29
CA THR A 46 -0.01 14.77 -0.28
C THR A 46 -1.17 15.08 0.67
N ARG A 47 -2.26 14.29 0.62
CA ARG A 47 -3.38 14.43 1.56
C ARG A 47 -2.93 14.24 3.00
N TYR A 48 -2.10 13.22 3.25
CA TYR A 48 -1.58 12.94 4.58
C TYR A 48 -0.76 14.10 5.14
N ARG A 49 0.18 14.65 4.37
CA ARG A 49 1.04 15.76 4.81
C ARG A 49 0.23 16.98 5.24
N VAL A 50 -0.87 17.28 4.54
CA VAL A 50 -1.78 18.38 4.92
C VAL A 50 -2.41 18.13 6.29
N CYS A 51 -2.81 16.89 6.57
CA CYS A 51 -3.36 16.54 7.88
C CYS A 51 -2.28 16.52 8.97
N ASP A 52 -1.08 16.04 8.66
CA ASP A 52 0.04 15.92 9.60
C ASP A 52 0.55 17.27 10.08
N ALA A 53 0.52 18.29 9.23
CA ALA A 53 0.85 19.68 9.58
C ALA A 53 -0.11 20.27 10.64
N GLN A 54 -1.26 19.63 10.90
CA GLN A 54 -2.23 20.07 11.90
C GLN A 54 -2.08 19.33 13.24
N ARG A 55 -0.87 18.85 13.53
CA ARG A 55 -0.49 18.38 14.86
C ARG A 55 -0.02 19.52 15.74
N THR A 56 -0.20 19.34 17.03
CA THR A 56 0.29 20.27 18.05
C THR A 56 0.89 19.50 19.21
N ASP A 57 1.84 20.13 19.90
CA ASP A 57 2.42 19.56 21.11
C ASP A 57 1.36 19.43 22.20
N ASN A 58 1.25 18.22 22.74
CA ASN A 58 0.49 17.96 23.95
C ASN A 58 1.46 17.83 25.13
N PRO A 59 1.56 18.87 25.99
CA PRO A 59 2.50 18.86 27.11
C PRO A 59 2.16 17.80 28.16
N ALA A 60 0.89 17.38 28.27
CA ALA A 60 0.47 16.37 29.24
C ALA A 60 0.99 14.97 28.89
N THR A 61 1.10 14.66 27.60
CA THR A 61 1.55 13.36 27.10
C THR A 61 2.95 13.40 26.47
N ARG A 62 3.58 14.57 26.42
CA ARG A 62 4.87 14.83 25.73
C ARG A 62 4.88 14.27 24.31
N SER A 63 3.78 14.50 23.57
CA SER A 63 3.61 13.95 22.22
C SER A 63 2.94 14.95 21.27
N LEU A 64 3.20 14.79 19.97
CA LEU A 64 2.45 15.46 18.92
C LEU A 64 1.09 14.77 18.71
N ASP A 65 0.02 15.52 18.92
CA ASP A 65 -1.36 15.05 18.78
C ASP A 65 -2.06 15.80 17.65
N PHE A 66 -2.99 15.12 16.99
CA PHE A 66 -3.88 15.81 16.04
C PHE A 66 -4.75 16.80 16.80
N THR A 67 -4.76 18.04 16.33
CA THR A 67 -5.79 19.01 16.70
C THR A 67 -7.17 18.51 16.27
N ALA A 68 -8.24 19.18 16.72
CA ALA A 68 -9.60 18.84 16.27
C ALA A 68 -9.75 18.95 14.74
N SER A 69 -9.09 19.93 14.10
CA SER A 69 -9.06 20.05 12.64
C SER A 69 -8.21 18.95 12.01
N GLY A 70 -7.04 18.64 12.58
CA GLY A 70 -6.18 17.56 12.11
C GLY A 70 -6.87 16.20 12.16
N ARG A 71 -7.65 15.93 13.20
CA ARG A 71 -8.49 14.73 13.32
C ARG A 71 -9.54 14.66 12.21
N ARG A 72 -10.26 15.77 11.95
CA ARG A 72 -11.23 15.83 10.85
C ARG A 72 -10.57 15.61 9.49
N CYS A 73 -9.39 16.20 9.29
CA CYS A 73 -8.58 15.98 8.10
C CYS A 73 -8.21 14.51 7.94
N LEU A 74 -7.71 13.86 9.00
CA LEU A 74 -7.36 12.44 8.97
C LEU A 74 -8.56 11.55 8.62
N ILE A 75 -9.73 11.81 9.20
CA ILE A 75 -10.98 11.10 8.86
C ILE A 75 -11.33 11.28 7.38
N ALA A 76 -11.23 12.50 6.86
CA ALA A 76 -11.49 12.78 5.46
C ALA A 76 -10.46 12.10 4.53
N ALA A 77 -9.18 12.13 4.88
CA ALA A 77 -8.11 11.50 4.13
C ALA A 77 -8.28 9.98 4.08
N LEU A 78 -8.62 9.33 5.20
CA LEU A 78 -8.99 7.91 5.23
C LEU A 78 -10.15 7.62 4.27
N GLY A 79 -11.17 8.50 4.25
CA GLY A 79 -12.31 8.42 3.33
C GLY A 79 -11.96 8.53 1.85
N GLN A 80 -10.85 9.18 1.51
CA GLN A 80 -10.45 9.51 0.14
C GLN A 80 -9.22 8.75 -0.34
N ALA A 81 -8.61 7.92 0.50
CA ALA A 81 -7.43 7.15 0.13
C ALA A 81 -7.73 6.20 -1.03
N VAL A 82 -6.84 6.17 -2.03
CA VAL A 82 -7.02 5.42 -3.28
C VAL A 82 -5.94 4.37 -3.54
N SER A 83 -4.83 4.43 -2.80
CA SER A 83 -3.73 3.45 -2.84
C SER A 83 -3.69 2.61 -1.56
N VAL A 84 -3.20 1.37 -1.68
CA VAL A 84 -3.01 0.49 -0.51
C VAL A 84 -1.95 1.06 0.43
N GLN A 85 -0.80 1.48 -0.11
CA GLN A 85 0.31 2.02 0.68
C GLN A 85 -0.08 3.34 1.37
N GLY A 86 -0.72 4.26 0.65
CA GLY A 86 -1.22 5.50 1.24
C GLY A 86 -2.24 5.23 2.35
N THR A 87 -3.12 4.24 2.15
CA THR A 87 -4.06 3.80 3.18
C THR A 87 -3.31 3.27 4.41
N LEU A 88 -2.31 2.40 4.26
CA LEU A 88 -1.53 1.86 5.38
C LEU A 88 -0.86 2.97 6.21
N VAL A 89 -0.31 4.00 5.56
CA VAL A 89 0.26 5.17 6.25
C VAL A 89 -0.80 5.89 7.09
N LEU A 90 -1.98 6.12 6.53
CA LEU A 90 -3.09 6.75 7.25
C LEU A 90 -3.59 5.88 8.42
N LEU A 91 -3.70 4.57 8.23
CA LEU A 91 -4.13 3.61 9.26
C LEU A 91 -3.16 3.54 10.44
N ARG A 92 -1.84 3.61 10.19
CA ARG A 92 -0.83 3.69 11.26
C ARG A 92 -1.10 4.89 12.17
N ASN A 93 -1.40 6.05 11.57
CA ASN A 93 -1.70 7.28 12.30
C ASN A 93 -3.04 7.21 13.03
N ALA A 94 -4.06 6.63 12.41
CA ALA A 94 -5.34 6.36 13.04
C ALA A 94 -5.18 5.47 14.28
N SER A 95 -4.39 4.39 14.19
CA SER A 95 -4.09 3.52 15.32
C SER A 95 -3.40 4.25 16.47
N VAL A 96 -2.44 5.13 16.18
CA VAL A 96 -1.78 5.95 17.22
C VAL A 96 -2.78 6.88 17.89
N ALA A 97 -3.64 7.55 17.12
CA ALA A 97 -4.68 8.43 17.66
C ALA A 97 -5.71 7.64 18.50
N LEU A 98 -6.11 6.45 18.07
CA LEU A 98 -7.02 5.57 18.79
C LEU A 98 -6.42 4.98 20.07
N ARG A 99 -5.10 4.83 20.18
CA ARG A 99 -4.45 4.47 21.44
C ARG A 99 -4.62 5.55 22.50
N LYS A 100 -4.54 6.82 22.09
CA LYS A 100 -4.73 7.99 22.97
C LYS A 100 -6.20 8.24 23.30
N ASN A 101 -7.09 8.00 22.34
CA ASN A 101 -8.53 8.13 22.51
C ASN A 101 -9.27 6.91 21.94
N PRO A 102 -9.37 5.80 22.70
CA PRO A 102 -9.95 4.55 22.21
C PRO A 102 -11.46 4.64 21.98
N THR A 103 -12.13 5.63 22.58
CA THR A 103 -13.56 5.89 22.43
C THR A 103 -13.93 6.65 21.16
N ASP A 104 -12.97 7.04 20.32
CA ASP A 104 -13.22 7.73 19.06
C ASP A 104 -13.84 6.81 18.00
N GLN A 105 -15.17 6.67 18.04
CA GLN A 105 -15.92 5.83 17.10
C GLN A 105 -15.88 6.35 15.66
N ALA A 106 -15.81 7.67 15.46
CA ALA A 106 -15.79 8.27 14.13
C ALA A 106 -14.49 7.93 13.39
N LEU A 107 -13.35 8.08 14.07
CA LEU A 107 -12.05 7.70 13.51
C LEU A 107 -11.96 6.18 13.29
N ARG A 108 -12.43 5.39 14.26
CA ARG A 108 -12.47 3.93 14.13
C ARG A 108 -13.27 3.49 12.90
N LYS A 109 -14.48 4.01 12.72
CA LYS A 109 -15.33 3.71 11.56
C LYS A 109 -14.66 4.13 10.24
N ALA A 110 -14.06 5.32 10.19
CA ALA A 110 -13.36 5.79 9.00
C ALA A 110 -12.16 4.90 8.64
N ALA A 111 -11.39 4.49 9.65
CA ALA A 111 -10.22 3.62 9.48
C ALA A 111 -10.61 2.22 9.00
N LEU A 112 -11.61 1.59 9.61
CA LEU A 112 -12.11 0.28 9.16
C LEU A 112 -12.67 0.34 7.74
N GLY A 113 -13.45 1.37 7.41
CA GLY A 113 -13.92 1.55 6.03
C GLY A 113 -12.78 1.77 5.03
N ALA A 114 -11.65 2.35 5.45
CA ALA A 114 -10.46 2.47 4.61
C ALA A 114 -9.75 1.11 4.43
N VAL A 115 -9.69 0.26 5.46
CA VAL A 115 -9.22 -1.13 5.34
C VAL A 115 -10.03 -1.88 4.30
N ASP A 116 -11.36 -1.81 4.36
CA ASP A 116 -12.24 -2.50 3.40
C ASP A 116 -11.97 -2.06 1.96
N ARG A 117 -11.87 -0.73 1.71
CA ARG A 117 -11.54 -0.21 0.38
C ARG A 117 -10.14 -0.62 -0.07
N ALA A 118 -9.16 -0.60 0.82
CA ALA A 118 -7.80 -1.01 0.51
C ALA A 118 -7.72 -2.50 0.16
N ARG A 119 -8.50 -3.37 0.81
CA ARG A 119 -8.61 -4.79 0.45
C ARG A 119 -9.19 -4.99 -0.96
N VAL A 120 -10.24 -4.24 -1.31
CA VAL A 120 -10.81 -4.25 -2.67
C VAL A 120 -9.78 -3.80 -3.70
N LYS A 121 -9.05 -2.71 -3.43
CA LYS A 121 -7.98 -2.21 -4.30
C LYS A 121 -6.83 -3.22 -4.42
N LEU A 122 -6.40 -3.80 -3.30
CA LEU A 122 -5.34 -4.81 -3.26
C LEU A 122 -5.70 -6.04 -4.10
N ALA A 123 -6.95 -6.52 -4.03
CA ALA A 123 -7.43 -7.61 -4.85
C ALA A 123 -7.46 -7.24 -6.34
N ALA A 124 -7.87 -6.02 -6.69
CA ALA A 124 -7.84 -5.52 -8.08
C ALA A 124 -6.42 -5.41 -8.63
N ASP A 125 -5.44 -5.10 -7.77
CA ASP A 125 -4.02 -4.94 -8.12
C ASP A 125 -3.24 -6.27 -8.13
N LEU A 126 -3.85 -7.39 -7.70
CA LEU A 126 -3.21 -8.72 -7.60
C LEU A 126 -2.39 -9.11 -8.85
N PRO A 127 -2.88 -8.93 -10.10
CA PRO A 127 -2.10 -9.31 -11.30
C PRO A 127 -0.74 -8.62 -11.40
N GLY A 128 -0.59 -7.42 -10.83
CA GLY A 128 0.64 -6.63 -10.82
C GLY A 128 1.52 -6.79 -9.57
N LEU A 129 1.04 -7.48 -8.53
CA LEU A 129 1.67 -7.44 -7.19
C LEU A 129 2.59 -8.62 -6.86
N ARG A 130 2.42 -9.80 -7.48
CA ARG A 130 3.15 -11.04 -7.14
C ARG A 130 3.30 -11.23 -5.61
N GLU A 131 4.53 -11.27 -5.08
CA GLU A 131 4.80 -11.48 -3.64
C GLU A 131 4.36 -10.33 -2.73
N ARG A 132 4.28 -9.10 -3.26
CA ARG A 132 3.90 -7.89 -2.50
C ARG A 132 2.46 -7.98 -1.97
N PHE A 133 1.60 -8.77 -2.62
CA PHE A 133 0.22 -8.96 -2.18
C PHE A 133 0.16 -9.52 -0.75
N LYS A 134 0.99 -10.52 -0.43
CA LYS A 134 0.99 -11.16 0.90
C LYS A 134 1.43 -10.17 1.98
N GLU A 135 2.46 -9.39 1.70
CA GLU A 135 2.99 -8.37 2.60
C GLU A 135 1.94 -7.28 2.87
N ASP A 136 1.33 -6.75 1.82
CA ASP A 136 0.33 -5.69 1.91
C ASP A 136 -0.96 -6.19 2.59
N ALA A 137 -1.38 -7.43 2.33
CA ALA A 137 -2.50 -8.06 3.00
C ALA A 137 -2.24 -8.23 4.51
N ALA A 138 -1.08 -8.78 4.88
CA ALA A 138 -0.69 -8.93 6.28
C ALA A 138 -0.58 -7.57 7.00
N ALA A 139 -0.09 -6.53 6.31
CA ALA A 139 -0.05 -5.18 6.85
C ALA A 139 -1.45 -4.60 7.09
N LEU A 140 -2.41 -4.86 6.20
CA LEU A 140 -3.81 -4.45 6.38
C LEU A 140 -4.46 -5.19 7.56
N ASP A 141 -4.22 -6.49 7.68
CA ASP A 141 -4.75 -7.29 8.81
C ASP A 141 -4.19 -6.79 10.15
N GLN A 142 -2.89 -6.50 10.19
CA GLN A 142 -2.26 -5.92 11.37
C GLN A 142 -2.81 -4.53 11.68
N ALA A 143 -3.08 -3.70 10.67
CA ALA A 143 -3.67 -2.39 10.84
C ALA A 143 -5.11 -2.49 11.41
N GLU A 144 -5.95 -3.36 10.84
CA GLU A 144 -7.29 -3.65 11.34
C GLU A 144 -7.28 -4.10 12.79
N PHE A 145 -6.43 -5.06 13.15
CA PHE A 145 -6.26 -5.51 14.52
C PHE A 145 -5.91 -4.34 15.46
N SER A 146 -4.99 -3.47 15.04
CA SER A 146 -4.54 -2.32 15.82
C SER A 146 -5.60 -1.23 15.97
N ILE A 147 -6.61 -1.22 15.10
CA ILE A 147 -7.78 -0.35 15.17
C ILE A 147 -8.82 -0.95 16.13
N HIS A 148 -9.09 -2.25 16.03
CA HIS A 148 -10.03 -2.93 16.92
C HIS A 148 -9.55 -2.93 18.37
N LEU A 149 -8.31 -3.31 18.60
CA LEU A 149 -7.75 -3.58 19.93
C LEU A 149 -6.48 -2.75 20.16
N PRO A 150 -6.60 -1.41 20.26
CA PRO A 150 -5.43 -0.53 20.37
C PRO A 150 -4.61 -0.81 21.64
N GLN A 151 -5.26 -1.17 22.76
CA GLN A 151 -4.57 -1.49 24.02
C GLN A 151 -3.75 -2.78 23.91
N LEU A 152 -4.29 -3.81 23.25
CA LEU A 152 -3.60 -5.08 23.07
C LEU A 152 -2.36 -4.90 22.17
N HIS A 153 -2.50 -4.11 21.09
CA HIS A 153 -1.35 -3.77 20.25
C HIS A 153 -0.23 -3.09 21.05
N GLU A 154 -0.57 -2.11 21.88
CA GLU A 154 0.41 -1.42 22.73
C GLU A 154 1.11 -2.39 23.70
N GLN A 155 0.36 -3.24 24.40
CA GLN A 155 0.91 -4.23 25.32
C GLN A 155 1.88 -5.19 24.62
N GLN A 156 1.53 -5.66 23.41
CA GLN A 156 2.41 -6.53 22.61
C GLN A 156 3.69 -5.82 22.15
N GLN A 157 3.63 -4.51 21.84
CA GLN A 157 4.84 -3.73 21.51
C GLN A 157 5.74 -3.54 22.73
N GLN A 158 5.15 -3.23 23.89
CA GLN A 158 5.89 -3.09 25.15
C GLN A 158 6.56 -4.40 25.56
N TRP A 159 5.86 -5.52 25.42
CA TRP A 159 6.43 -6.84 25.68
C TRP A 159 7.63 -7.14 24.75
N ARG A 160 7.49 -6.89 23.44
CA ARG A 160 8.59 -7.07 22.47
C ARG A 160 9.82 -6.25 22.83
N LEU A 161 9.64 -4.96 23.11
CA LEU A 161 10.74 -4.07 23.48
C LEU A 161 11.46 -4.58 24.73
N LYS A 162 10.71 -5.00 25.76
CA LYS A 162 11.29 -5.59 26.98
C LYS A 162 12.09 -6.86 26.68
N ALA A 163 11.57 -7.74 25.83
CA ALA A 163 12.25 -8.97 25.43
C ALA A 163 13.57 -8.67 24.68
N TYR A 164 13.55 -7.73 23.73
CA TYR A 164 14.75 -7.32 23.00
C TYR A 164 15.82 -6.71 23.93
N MET A 165 15.42 -5.81 24.84
CA MET A 165 16.35 -5.23 25.81
C MET A 165 16.93 -6.26 26.78
N ALA A 166 16.15 -7.29 27.15
CA ALA A 166 16.66 -8.38 27.98
C ALA A 166 17.67 -9.25 27.22
N ALA A 167 17.40 -9.54 25.95
CA ALA A 167 18.31 -10.30 25.09
C ALA A 167 19.64 -9.54 24.82
N SER A 168 19.57 -8.23 24.55
CA SER A 168 20.76 -7.37 24.34
C SER A 168 21.68 -7.38 25.57
N ARG A 169 21.09 -7.19 26.76
CA ARG A 169 21.81 -7.26 28.04
C ARG A 169 22.48 -8.61 28.26
N ALA A 170 21.77 -9.70 27.95
CA ALA A 170 22.32 -11.05 28.07
C ALA A 170 23.46 -11.33 27.08
N ALA A 171 23.48 -10.64 25.93
CA ALA A 171 24.51 -10.75 24.91
C ALA A 171 25.75 -9.86 25.19
N GLY A 172 25.78 -9.09 26.28
CA GLY A 172 26.91 -8.23 26.64
C GLY A 172 27.12 -7.06 25.68
N GLN A 173 26.06 -6.58 25.03
CA GLN A 173 26.10 -5.49 24.05
C GLN A 173 25.78 -4.10 24.66
N ASP A 174 26.01 -3.93 25.96
CA ASP A 174 25.77 -2.69 26.70
C ASP A 174 27.09 -1.99 27.06
#